data_AF-A0AAD8MYE1-F1
#
_entry.id   AF-A0AAD8MYE1-F1
#
_cell.length_a   1.000
_cell.length_b   1.000
_cell.length_c   1.000
_cell.angle_alpha   90.00
_cell.angle_beta   90.00
_cell.angle_gamma   90.00
#
_symmetry.space_group_name_H-M   'P 1'
#
loop_
_entity.id
_entity.type
_entity.pdbx_description
1 polymer ?
#
loop_
_entity_poly.entity_id
_entity_poly.type
_entity_poly.pdbx_seq_one_letter_code
_entity_poly.pdbx_strand_id
1 'polypeptide(L)'
;MKEELEAGARREEFKKSVEFKMTLRQSNLNPEIPEPCFLRTLDSSIKRNTAVIKKLKQINEEQRESLMDELRSVNLSKFVSEVVTAICEAKLRTSDIHAAVQICSLLHQRYKDFSPSLVQGLLKIFFPGKTPEDPDADKNSKAMKKCSSLKLLLELYFVGVIDDSGVFINIIKDLTSMEHLKDCDAAQTNLSLLSSFARQARFFLGLPLSGQEILEEFYKGLNITPDQKKYFKKAFHVYYDAAAELLQSEHTSLRQMEHENSKILNVKGELSEETATAYEKLRKSYDHLYRGVSALAEALDMQPPVMPEDAHTTRVTTGEDASSPGTGKDSSTLEAIWDDEDTRAFYECLPDLRAFVPAVLLGESESKVNDQSAKTHEQPSDLTTESDQQIVTQDISEVSAVRPPLHQYIRKLLFSDLDKSSIEHVLRQLRKLPWSECEPYLLKCFMKVHRGKYGQIHLIASLNAGLSRYHDEYVVSVVDER
;
A
#
# COMPACT_ATOMS: atom_id res chain seq x y z
N MET A 1 3.49 26.28 -8.31
CA MET A 1 2.37 27.10 -7.79
C MET A 1 1.30 26.30 -7.03
N LYS A 2 0.51 25.41 -7.65
CA LYS A 2 -0.52 24.63 -6.89
C LYS A 2 0.09 23.68 -5.84
N GLU A 3 1.13 22.92 -6.21
CA GLU A 3 1.85 22.04 -5.27
C GLU A 3 2.57 22.81 -4.16
N GLU A 4 3.08 24.01 -4.45
CA GLU A 4 3.72 24.88 -3.45
C GLU A 4 2.71 25.48 -2.48
N LEU A 5 1.52 25.87 -2.97
CA LEU A 5 0.42 26.33 -2.12
C LEU A 5 -0.11 25.21 -1.23
N GLU A 6 -0.29 24.01 -1.78
CA GLU A 6 -0.68 22.81 -1.00
C GLU A 6 0.40 22.42 0.01
N ALA A 7 1.69 22.49 -0.36
CA ALA A 7 2.80 22.25 0.57
C ALA A 7 2.86 23.31 1.68
N GLY A 8 2.59 24.57 1.35
CA GLY A 8 2.47 25.66 2.31
C GLY A 8 1.33 25.45 3.30
N ALA A 9 0.13 25.10 2.80
CA ALA A 9 -1.02 24.79 3.65
C ALA A 9 -0.75 23.62 4.60
N ARG A 10 -0.14 22.53 4.11
CA ARG A 10 0.25 21.39 4.95
C ARG A 10 1.25 21.78 6.05
N ARG A 11 2.23 22.64 5.75
CA ARG A 11 3.21 23.13 6.74
C ARG A 11 2.55 23.98 7.82
N GLU A 12 1.59 24.82 7.44
CA GLU A 12 0.87 25.69 8.38
C GLU A 12 -0.08 24.90 9.29
N GLU A 13 -0.82 23.93 8.73
CA GLU A 13 -1.67 23.03 9.52
C GLU A 13 -0.84 22.22 10.51
N PHE A 14 0.32 21.70 10.07
CA PHE A 14 1.24 20.99 10.93
C PHE A 14 1.80 21.88 12.05
N LYS A 15 2.19 23.12 11.74
CA LYS A 15 2.66 24.10 12.74
C LYS A 15 1.59 24.36 13.81
N LYS A 16 0.34 24.62 13.40
CA LYS A 16 -0.79 24.82 14.33
C LYS A 16 -1.01 23.60 15.22
N SER A 17 -0.86 22.39 14.67
CA SER A 17 -0.95 21.16 15.45
C SER A 17 0.15 21.07 16.52
N VAL A 18 1.38 21.46 16.20
CA VAL A 18 2.50 21.50 17.16
C VAL A 18 2.28 22.55 18.24
N GLU A 19 1.86 23.77 17.88
CA GLU A 19 1.57 24.85 18.83
C GLU A 19 0.44 24.46 19.80
N PHE A 20 -0.60 23.79 19.29
CA PHE A 20 -1.67 23.23 20.12
C PHE A 20 -1.13 22.22 21.13
N LYS A 21 -0.27 21.28 20.68
CA LYS A 21 0.38 20.29 21.57
C LYS A 21 1.25 20.97 22.63
N MET A 22 2.00 22.01 22.27
CA MET A 22 2.84 22.79 23.20
C MET A 22 1.98 23.45 24.30
N THR A 23 0.89 24.09 23.90
CA THR A 23 -0.04 24.74 24.84
C THR A 23 -0.66 23.74 25.82
N LEU A 24 -1.10 22.59 25.30
CA LEU A 24 -1.67 21.52 26.12
C LEU A 24 -0.62 20.88 27.03
N ARG A 25 0.62 20.73 26.53
CA ARG A 25 1.75 20.26 27.33
C ARG A 25 2.04 21.16 28.52
N GLN A 26 2.08 22.47 28.32
CA GLN A 26 2.34 23.41 29.40
C GLN A 26 1.31 23.31 30.53
N SER A 27 0.03 23.18 30.15
CA SER A 27 -1.08 23.07 31.10
C SER A 27 -1.16 21.68 31.77
N ASN A 28 -0.77 20.61 31.08
CA ASN A 28 -0.72 19.27 31.67
C ASN A 28 0.49 19.03 32.59
N LEU A 29 1.62 19.70 32.33
CA LEU A 29 2.79 19.64 33.22
C LEU A 29 2.58 20.46 34.50
N ASN A 30 1.73 21.49 34.45
CA ASN A 30 1.38 22.32 35.59
C ASN A 30 -0.15 22.37 35.76
N PRO A 31 -0.79 21.24 36.12
CA PRO A 31 -2.24 21.18 36.19
C PRO A 31 -2.73 22.05 37.36
N GLU A 32 -3.61 23.00 37.06
CA GLU A 32 -4.35 23.77 38.06
C GLU A 32 -5.48 22.90 38.62
N ILE A 33 -5.14 21.95 39.49
CA ILE A 33 -6.10 21.01 40.09
C ILE A 33 -7.17 21.82 40.84
N PRO A 34 -8.46 21.69 40.48
CA PRO A 34 -9.50 22.47 41.12
C PRO A 34 -9.63 22.15 42.61
N GLU A 35 -9.88 23.20 43.40
CA GLU A 35 -10.14 23.07 44.84
C GLU A 35 -11.31 22.10 45.11
N PRO A 36 -11.26 21.30 46.20
CA PRO A 36 -12.35 20.37 46.55
C PRO A 36 -13.72 21.06 46.67
N CYS A 37 -13.75 22.33 47.06
CA CYS A 37 -14.98 23.14 47.12
C CYS A 37 -15.62 23.33 45.74
N PHE A 38 -14.83 23.58 44.70
CA PHE A 38 -15.33 23.68 43.33
C PHE A 38 -15.89 22.33 42.85
N LEU A 39 -15.20 21.23 43.12
CA LEU A 39 -15.69 19.90 42.71
C LEU A 39 -17.05 19.55 43.34
N ARG A 40 -17.36 20.08 44.53
CA ARG A 40 -18.66 19.89 45.19
C ARG A 40 -19.80 20.65 44.52
N THR A 41 -19.53 21.70 43.72
CA THR A 41 -20.58 22.42 42.99
C THR A 41 -21.01 21.71 41.70
N LEU A 42 -20.26 20.70 41.28
CA LEU A 42 -20.52 19.92 40.07
C LEU A 42 -21.49 18.77 40.32
N ASP A 43 -22.13 18.29 39.26
CA ASP A 43 -23.12 17.21 39.36
C ASP A 43 -22.46 15.87 39.73
N SER A 44 -22.76 15.40 40.92
CA SER A 44 -22.27 14.13 41.48
C SER A 44 -23.30 13.00 41.36
N SER A 45 -24.39 13.20 40.63
CA SER A 45 -25.45 12.18 40.47
C SER A 45 -24.90 10.97 39.72
N ILE A 46 -25.17 9.78 40.26
CA ILE A 46 -24.74 8.51 39.65
C ILE A 46 -25.26 8.41 38.21
N LYS A 47 -26.52 8.80 37.98
CA LYS A 47 -27.16 8.78 36.66
C LYS A 47 -26.35 9.56 35.61
N ARG A 48 -25.95 10.80 35.92
CA ARG A 48 -25.20 11.64 34.98
C ARG A 48 -23.78 11.13 34.79
N ASN A 49 -23.10 10.75 35.87
CA ASN A 49 -21.74 10.21 35.80
C ASN A 49 -21.69 8.90 34.99
N THR A 50 -22.60 7.95 35.22
CA THR A 50 -22.68 6.70 34.44
C THR A 50 -23.00 6.98 32.97
N ALA A 51 -23.82 7.98 32.65
CA ALA A 51 -24.10 8.35 31.27
C ALA A 51 -22.86 8.88 30.55
N VAL A 52 -22.08 9.77 31.19
CA VAL A 52 -20.81 10.28 30.65
C VAL A 52 -19.79 9.14 30.47
N ILE A 53 -19.67 8.24 31.45
CA ILE A 53 -18.77 7.07 31.37
C ILE A 53 -19.13 6.15 30.19
N LYS A 54 -20.42 5.97 29.90
CA LYS A 54 -20.85 5.21 28.71
C LYS A 54 -20.41 5.88 27.41
N LYS A 55 -20.50 7.22 27.31
CA LYS A 55 -20.04 7.97 26.15
C LYS A 55 -18.53 7.87 25.95
N LEU A 56 -17.75 7.80 27.04
CA LEU A 56 -16.30 7.60 26.98
C LEU A 56 -15.88 6.28 26.31
N LYS A 57 -16.76 5.26 26.26
CA LYS A 57 -16.49 4.03 25.50
C LYS A 57 -16.57 4.20 23.97
N GLN A 58 -17.14 5.32 23.50
CA GLN A 58 -17.43 5.60 22.09
C GLN A 58 -16.86 6.96 21.65
N ILE A 59 -15.70 7.33 22.19
CA ILE A 59 -15.01 8.58 21.83
C ILE A 59 -14.80 8.64 20.31
N ASN A 60 -15.19 9.77 19.72
CA ASN A 60 -15.00 10.09 18.32
C ASN A 60 -14.81 11.61 18.18
N GLU A 61 -14.24 12.04 17.04
CA GLU A 61 -13.94 13.46 16.82
C GLU A 61 -15.20 14.34 16.73
N GLU A 62 -16.30 13.83 16.17
CA GLU A 62 -17.56 14.57 15.99
C GLU A 62 -18.22 14.96 17.32
N GLN A 63 -18.14 14.09 18.32
CA GLN A 63 -18.75 14.28 19.65
C GLN A 63 -17.78 14.89 20.67
N ARG A 64 -16.57 15.28 20.25
CA ARG A 64 -15.52 15.79 21.13
C ARG A 64 -16.00 16.96 22.00
N GLU A 65 -16.50 18.03 21.38
CA GLU A 65 -16.89 19.26 22.09
C GLU A 65 -18.03 19.01 23.09
N SER A 66 -19.08 18.29 22.67
CA SER A 66 -20.22 17.99 23.54
C SER A 66 -19.83 17.12 24.73
N LEU A 67 -18.96 16.13 24.52
CA LEU A 67 -18.44 15.29 25.61
C LEU A 67 -17.53 16.09 26.55
N MET A 68 -16.72 17.02 26.03
CA MET A 68 -15.90 17.91 26.86
C MET A 68 -16.76 18.81 27.76
N ASP A 69 -17.84 19.40 27.23
CA ASP A 69 -18.76 20.21 28.02
C ASP A 69 -19.46 19.40 29.12
N GLU A 70 -19.89 18.18 28.80
CA GLU A 70 -20.47 17.26 29.78
C GLU A 70 -19.46 16.93 30.89
N LEU A 71 -18.20 16.63 30.53
CA LEU A 71 -17.12 16.35 31.48
C LEU A 71 -16.82 17.55 32.40
N ARG A 72 -16.92 18.79 31.89
CA ARG A 72 -16.73 20.00 32.72
C ARG A 72 -17.79 20.12 33.81
N SER A 73 -19.02 19.65 33.52
CA SER A 73 -20.20 19.78 34.39
C SER A 73 -20.37 18.72 35.49
N VAL A 74 -19.60 17.62 35.44
CA VAL A 74 -19.75 16.49 36.35
C VAL A 74 -18.56 16.34 37.32
N ASN A 75 -18.84 15.75 38.49
CA ASN A 75 -17.83 15.31 39.44
C ASN A 75 -17.57 13.80 39.33
N LEU A 76 -16.45 13.43 38.73
CA LEU A 76 -16.01 12.05 38.53
C LEU A 76 -14.99 11.59 39.59
N SER A 77 -14.76 12.33 40.68
CA SER A 77 -13.76 11.96 41.69
C SER A 77 -13.95 10.53 42.25
N LYS A 78 -15.19 10.04 42.31
CA LYS A 78 -15.52 8.67 42.77
C LYS A 78 -15.53 7.62 41.66
N PHE A 79 -15.33 8.01 40.40
CA PHE A 79 -15.50 7.16 39.22
C PHE A 79 -14.25 7.13 38.32
N VAL A 80 -13.09 7.57 38.82
CA VAL A 80 -11.85 7.65 38.03
C VAL A 80 -11.48 6.29 37.45
N SER A 81 -11.64 5.20 38.21
CA SER A 81 -11.35 3.83 37.77
C SER A 81 -12.26 3.39 36.62
N GLU A 82 -13.55 3.71 36.68
CA GLU A 82 -14.54 3.39 35.66
C GLU A 82 -14.33 4.24 34.39
N VAL A 83 -13.96 5.50 34.56
CA VAL A 83 -13.56 6.41 33.47
C VAL A 83 -12.34 5.84 32.73
N VAL A 84 -11.30 5.45 33.47
CA VAL A 84 -10.09 4.82 32.89
C VAL A 84 -10.44 3.53 32.16
N THR A 85 -11.27 2.68 32.78
CA THR A 85 -11.73 1.43 32.16
C THR A 85 -12.48 1.70 30.86
N ALA A 86 -13.39 2.68 30.85
CA ALA A 86 -14.13 3.06 29.66
C ALA A 86 -13.23 3.55 28.52
N ILE A 87 -12.21 4.36 28.83
CA ILE A 87 -11.23 4.83 27.84
C ILE A 87 -10.37 3.68 27.31
N CYS A 88 -9.92 2.75 28.17
CA CYS A 88 -9.14 1.58 27.75
C CYS A 88 -9.95 0.57 26.91
N GLU A 89 -11.27 0.56 27.05
CA GLU A 89 -12.19 -0.26 26.26
C GLU A 89 -12.64 0.41 24.96
N ALA A 90 -12.42 1.71 24.81
CA ALA A 90 -12.87 2.47 23.66
C ALA A 90 -12.22 1.97 22.36
N LYS A 91 -13.05 1.79 21.32
CA LYS A 91 -12.58 1.40 19.98
C LYS A 91 -12.18 2.65 19.18
N LEU A 92 -10.99 3.16 19.45
CA LEU A 92 -10.47 4.38 18.82
C LEU A 92 -9.92 4.11 17.42
N ARG A 93 -10.37 4.87 16.42
CA ARG A 93 -9.69 4.96 15.11
C ARG A 93 -8.58 6.00 15.19
N THR A 94 -7.73 6.04 14.17
CA THR A 94 -6.65 7.05 14.09
C THR A 94 -7.20 8.48 14.09
N SER A 95 -8.37 8.71 13.50
CA SER A 95 -9.06 10.01 13.51
C SER A 95 -9.56 10.43 14.88
N ASP A 96 -9.79 9.49 15.80
CA ASP A 96 -10.41 9.75 17.10
C ASP A 96 -9.35 10.03 18.20
N ILE A 97 -8.05 9.88 17.88
CA ILE A 97 -6.96 10.04 18.84
C ILE A 97 -6.89 11.48 19.37
N HIS A 98 -7.11 12.48 18.52
CA HIS A 98 -7.05 13.88 18.93
C HIS A 98 -8.13 14.22 19.97
N ALA A 99 -9.37 13.79 19.74
CA ALA A 99 -10.43 13.86 20.75
C ALA A 99 -10.08 13.15 22.05
N ALA A 100 -9.57 11.92 21.97
CA ALA A 100 -9.17 11.16 23.16
C ALA A 100 -8.09 11.90 23.97
N VAL A 101 -7.11 12.52 23.32
CA VAL A 101 -6.03 13.28 23.97
C VAL A 101 -6.57 14.50 24.72
N GLN A 102 -7.50 15.26 24.13
CA GLN A 102 -8.11 16.41 24.80
C GLN A 102 -8.96 16.00 26.01
N ILE A 103 -9.75 14.94 25.86
CA ILE A 103 -10.54 14.36 26.95
C ILE A 103 -9.62 13.90 28.09
N CYS A 104 -8.55 13.17 27.78
CA CYS A 104 -7.58 12.70 28.77
C CYS A 104 -6.85 13.88 29.44
N SER A 105 -6.52 14.94 28.69
CA SER A 105 -5.88 16.14 29.25
C SER A 105 -6.80 16.85 30.24
N LEU A 106 -8.08 17.01 29.92
CA LEU A 106 -9.07 17.59 30.84
C LEU A 106 -9.21 16.76 32.12
N LEU A 107 -9.26 15.43 31.99
CA LEU A 107 -9.35 14.52 33.13
C LEU A 107 -8.08 14.54 33.99
N HIS A 108 -6.90 14.58 33.36
CA HIS A 108 -5.60 14.70 34.02
C HIS A 108 -5.48 15.99 34.82
N GLN A 109 -5.88 17.12 34.23
CA GLN A 109 -5.86 18.43 34.90
C GLN A 109 -6.83 18.52 36.08
N ARG A 110 -7.83 17.64 36.15
CA ARG A 110 -8.86 17.64 37.20
C ARG A 110 -8.65 16.60 38.30
N TYR A 111 -8.13 15.42 37.95
CA TYR A 111 -8.04 14.27 38.83
C TYR A 111 -6.62 13.70 38.86
N LYS A 112 -5.91 13.92 39.97
CA LYS A 112 -4.51 13.52 40.15
C LYS A 112 -4.23 12.03 39.85
N ASP A 113 -5.15 11.15 40.25
CA ASP A 113 -4.97 9.69 40.13
C ASP A 113 -5.33 9.15 38.73
N PHE A 114 -5.79 10.02 37.81
CA PHE A 114 -6.22 9.63 36.48
C PHE A 114 -5.07 9.12 35.62
N SER A 115 -4.00 9.91 35.45
CA SER A 115 -2.90 9.57 34.54
C SER A 115 -2.19 8.25 34.92
N PRO A 116 -1.76 8.04 36.18
CA PRO A 116 -1.14 6.77 36.58
C PRO A 116 -2.03 5.54 36.30
N SER A 117 -3.33 5.66 36.59
CA SER A 117 -4.31 4.59 36.37
C SER A 117 -4.53 4.33 34.87
N LEU A 118 -4.59 5.39 34.05
CA LEU A 118 -4.72 5.29 32.60
C LEU A 118 -3.51 4.59 31.97
N VAL A 119 -2.29 5.00 32.36
CA VAL A 119 -1.06 4.38 31.86
C VAL A 119 -1.03 2.91 32.19
N GLN A 120 -1.37 2.53 33.43
CA GLN A 120 -1.46 1.13 33.84
C GLN A 120 -2.51 0.36 33.00
N GLY A 121 -3.68 0.96 32.76
CA GLY A 121 -4.74 0.36 31.95
C GLY A 121 -4.34 0.12 30.49
N LEU A 122 -3.68 1.11 29.86
CA LEU A 122 -3.17 1.00 28.49
C LEU A 122 -2.01 0.02 28.38
N LEU A 123 -1.13 -0.05 29.37
CA LEU A 123 -0.02 -1.01 29.39
C LEU A 123 -0.50 -2.47 29.45
N LYS A 124 -1.63 -2.77 30.10
CA LYS A 124 -2.24 -4.12 30.10
C LYS A 124 -2.62 -4.62 28.71
N ILE A 125 -2.79 -3.73 27.73
CA ILE A 125 -3.08 -4.11 26.33
C ILE A 125 -1.85 -4.72 25.65
N PHE A 126 -0.65 -4.27 26.05
CA PHE A 126 0.61 -4.83 25.59
C PHE A 126 1.04 -6.03 26.43
N PHE A 127 0.73 -5.98 27.74
CA PHE A 127 1.14 -6.98 28.72
C PHE A 127 -0.09 -7.59 29.43
N PRO A 128 -0.90 -8.42 28.74
CA PRO A 128 -2.14 -8.97 29.30
C PRO A 128 -1.92 -9.94 30.48
N GLY A 129 -0.70 -10.39 30.74
CA GLY A 129 -0.38 -11.33 31.82
C GLY A 129 -0.86 -12.76 31.51
N LYS A 130 -0.84 -13.65 32.52
CA LYS A 130 -1.21 -15.08 32.38
C LYS A 130 -2.72 -15.36 32.42
N THR A 131 -3.57 -14.35 32.23
CA THR A 131 -5.01 -14.61 32.14
C THR A 131 -5.28 -15.42 30.87
N PRO A 132 -6.05 -16.52 30.92
CA PRO A 132 -6.34 -17.33 29.76
C PRO A 132 -6.95 -16.43 28.68
N GLU A 133 -6.22 -16.27 27.59
CA GLU A 133 -6.72 -15.51 26.45
C GLU A 133 -7.94 -16.24 25.91
N ASP A 134 -9.03 -15.51 25.70
CA ASP A 134 -10.16 -16.02 24.94
C ASP A 134 -9.67 -16.29 23.50
N PRO A 135 -9.59 -17.55 23.06
CA PRO A 135 -9.11 -17.89 21.72
C PRO A 135 -10.04 -17.37 20.62
N ASP A 136 -11.28 -16.98 20.96
CA ASP A 136 -12.28 -16.44 20.04
C ASP A 136 -12.14 -14.92 19.79
N ALA A 137 -11.23 -14.24 20.50
CA ALA A 137 -11.00 -12.81 20.30
C ALA A 137 -10.24 -12.54 18.99
N ASP A 138 -10.94 -11.92 18.02
CA ASP A 138 -10.41 -11.54 16.70
C ASP A 138 -9.00 -10.90 16.80
N LYS A 139 -8.00 -11.59 16.21
CA LYS A 139 -6.60 -11.14 16.19
C LYS A 139 -6.46 -9.74 15.59
N ASN A 140 -7.25 -9.42 14.57
CA ASN A 140 -7.23 -8.10 13.94
C ASN A 140 -7.72 -7.01 14.90
N SER A 141 -8.76 -7.30 15.70
CA SER A 141 -9.22 -6.42 16.78
C SER A 141 -8.14 -6.17 17.84
N LYS A 142 -7.38 -7.21 18.23
CA LYS A 142 -6.23 -7.07 19.15
C LYS A 142 -5.14 -6.17 18.56
N ALA A 143 -4.78 -6.38 17.29
CA ALA A 143 -3.78 -5.57 16.58
C ALA A 143 -4.22 -4.10 16.47
N MET A 144 -5.46 -3.83 16.06
CA MET A 144 -6.02 -2.47 16.02
C MET A 144 -6.00 -1.80 17.39
N LYS A 145 -6.31 -2.53 18.46
CA LYS A 145 -6.28 -2.02 19.83
C LYS A 145 -4.87 -1.68 20.30
N LYS A 146 -3.87 -2.54 20.01
CA LYS A 146 -2.45 -2.21 20.26
C LYS A 146 -2.03 -0.95 19.48
N CYS A 147 -2.42 -0.85 18.21
CA CYS A 147 -2.11 0.30 17.35
C CYS A 147 -2.66 1.62 17.91
N SER A 148 -3.95 1.67 18.23
CA SER A 148 -4.57 2.88 18.75
C SER A 148 -4.04 3.24 20.15
N SER A 149 -3.79 2.23 21.00
CA SER A 149 -3.23 2.44 22.34
C SER A 149 -1.80 2.98 22.29
N LEU A 150 -0.94 2.48 21.39
CA LEU A 150 0.42 2.99 21.24
C LEU A 150 0.41 4.45 20.75
N LYS A 151 -0.45 4.77 19.78
CA LYS A 151 -0.63 6.14 19.28
C LYS A 151 -1.14 7.07 20.39
N LEU A 152 -2.13 6.63 21.17
CA LEU A 152 -2.67 7.39 22.28
C LEU A 152 -1.59 7.63 23.35
N LEU A 153 -0.85 6.61 23.76
CA LEU A 153 0.26 6.75 24.72
C LEU A 153 1.29 7.77 24.23
N LEU A 154 1.68 7.70 22.96
CA LEU A 154 2.66 8.63 22.39
C LEU A 154 2.14 10.07 22.36
N GLU A 155 0.88 10.29 21.97
CA GLU A 155 0.29 11.62 21.98
C GLU A 155 0.09 12.16 23.39
N LEU A 156 -0.30 11.33 24.36
CA LEU A 156 -0.38 11.70 25.78
C LEU A 156 0.99 12.07 26.35
N TYR A 157 2.06 11.42 25.89
CA TYR A 157 3.44 11.81 26.24
C TYR A 157 3.81 13.17 25.65
N PHE A 158 3.48 13.42 24.38
CA PHE A 158 3.72 14.71 23.73
C PHE A 158 3.01 15.85 24.43
N VAL A 159 1.74 15.66 24.81
CA VAL A 159 0.99 16.67 25.57
C VAL A 159 1.25 16.62 27.08
N GLY A 160 2.22 15.86 27.58
CA GLY A 160 2.64 15.90 28.99
C GLY A 160 1.65 15.34 30.00
N VAL A 161 0.66 14.54 29.57
CA VAL A 161 -0.15 13.71 30.49
C VAL A 161 0.69 12.55 31.03
N ILE A 162 1.59 12.03 30.19
CA ILE A 162 2.61 11.03 30.56
C ILE A 162 3.98 11.72 30.49
N ASP A 163 4.79 11.56 31.53
CA ASP A 163 6.13 12.13 31.64
C ASP A 163 7.24 11.07 31.59
N ASP A 164 6.94 9.83 31.96
CA ASP A 164 7.87 8.71 31.93
C ASP A 164 8.03 8.10 30.52
N SER A 165 9.19 8.33 29.91
CA SER A 165 9.57 7.70 28.64
C SER A 165 9.87 6.20 28.77
N GLY A 166 10.07 5.70 30.00
CA GLY A 166 10.28 4.28 30.32
C GLY A 166 9.10 3.38 29.91
N VAL A 167 7.88 3.92 29.84
CA VAL A 167 6.70 3.24 29.29
C VAL A 167 6.98 2.69 27.88
N PHE A 168 7.61 3.50 27.03
CA PHE A 168 7.93 3.09 25.65
C PHE A 168 9.11 2.14 25.60
N ILE A 169 10.08 2.23 26.52
CA ILE A 169 11.19 1.26 26.60
C ILE A 169 10.62 -0.15 26.79
N ASN A 170 9.68 -0.32 27.71
CA ASN A 170 9.07 -1.61 27.98
C ASN A 170 8.29 -2.14 26.77
N ILE A 171 7.49 -1.29 26.12
CA ILE A 171 6.72 -1.68 24.91
C ILE A 171 7.66 -2.07 23.78
N ILE A 172 8.66 -1.24 23.48
CA ILE A 172 9.60 -1.52 22.38
C ILE A 172 10.42 -2.76 22.68
N LYS A 173 10.84 -3.00 23.93
CA LYS A 173 11.54 -4.23 24.33
C LYS A 173 10.75 -5.49 23.99
N ASP A 174 9.44 -5.47 24.25
CA ASP A 174 8.53 -6.58 23.94
C ASP A 174 8.31 -6.73 22.44
N LEU A 175 7.94 -5.64 21.74
CA LEU A 175 7.71 -5.67 20.30
C LEU A 175 8.94 -6.12 19.49
N THR A 176 10.14 -5.83 19.99
CA THR A 176 11.43 -6.22 19.39
C THR A 176 11.97 -7.57 19.88
N SER A 177 11.19 -8.34 20.64
CA SER A 177 11.57 -9.70 21.02
C SER A 177 11.63 -10.62 19.79
N MET A 178 12.73 -11.36 19.66
CA MET A 178 12.95 -12.31 18.56
C MET A 178 12.01 -13.51 18.60
N GLU A 179 11.38 -13.77 19.75
CA GLU A 179 10.39 -14.84 19.85
C GLU A 179 9.17 -14.59 18.96
N HIS A 180 8.80 -13.31 18.75
CA HIS A 180 7.66 -12.94 17.92
C HIS A 180 7.91 -13.15 16.43
N LEU A 181 9.16 -13.23 15.98
CA LEU A 181 9.49 -13.51 14.57
C LEU A 181 9.14 -14.95 14.17
N LYS A 182 8.88 -15.85 15.12
CA LYS A 182 8.48 -17.24 14.87
C LYS A 182 7.00 -17.39 14.51
N ASP A 183 6.19 -16.36 14.76
CA ASP A 183 4.75 -16.34 14.46
C ASP A 183 4.47 -15.22 13.46
N CYS A 184 3.98 -15.58 12.26
CA CYS A 184 3.79 -14.63 11.16
C CYS A 184 2.85 -13.46 11.52
N ASP A 185 1.76 -13.74 12.23
CA ASP A 185 0.77 -12.72 12.61
C ASP A 185 1.35 -11.72 13.63
N ALA A 186 2.08 -12.23 14.63
CA ALA A 186 2.78 -11.42 15.62
C ALA A 186 3.88 -10.59 14.97
N ALA A 187 4.70 -11.19 14.10
CA ALA A 187 5.74 -10.48 13.34
C ALA A 187 5.13 -9.34 12.51
N GLN A 188 4.06 -9.60 11.75
CA GLN A 188 3.37 -8.59 10.96
C GLN A 188 2.83 -7.45 11.82
N THR A 189 2.17 -7.79 12.93
CA THR A 189 1.60 -6.80 13.85
C THR A 189 2.71 -5.93 14.47
N ASN A 190 3.80 -6.55 14.92
CA ASN A 190 4.91 -5.85 15.55
C ASN A 190 5.67 -4.96 14.55
N LEU A 191 5.94 -5.43 13.33
CA LEU A 191 6.53 -4.62 12.25
C LEU A 191 5.67 -3.39 11.95
N SER A 192 4.35 -3.54 11.90
CA SER A 192 3.41 -2.43 11.68
C SER A 192 3.45 -1.41 12.84
N LEU A 193 3.42 -1.89 14.08
CA LEU A 193 3.51 -1.06 15.29
C LEU A 193 4.83 -0.30 15.37
N LEU A 194 5.95 -1.00 15.14
CA LEU A 194 7.30 -0.42 15.13
C LEU A 194 7.43 0.62 14.02
N SER A 195 6.97 0.34 12.81
CA SER A 195 6.98 1.30 11.70
C SER A 195 6.15 2.55 12.03
N SER A 196 4.96 2.37 12.62
CA SER A 196 4.13 3.49 13.06
C SER A 196 4.80 4.31 14.15
N PHE A 197 5.42 3.65 15.13
CA PHE A 197 6.16 4.30 16.20
C PHE A 197 7.35 5.09 15.64
N ALA A 198 8.17 4.48 14.79
CA ALA A 198 9.34 5.13 14.21
C ALA A 198 8.99 6.40 13.42
N ARG A 199 7.89 6.39 12.66
CA ARG A 199 7.40 7.58 11.95
C ARG A 199 6.94 8.71 12.87
N GLN A 200 6.28 8.39 13.97
CA GLN A 200 5.69 9.41 14.87
C GLN A 200 6.67 9.88 15.97
N ALA A 201 7.55 8.98 16.42
CA ALA A 201 8.48 9.17 17.52
C ALA A 201 9.93 9.27 17.03
N ARG A 202 10.17 9.89 15.86
CA ARG A 202 11.51 10.04 15.25
C ARG A 202 12.57 10.58 16.23
N PHE A 203 12.18 11.51 17.09
CA PHE A 203 13.06 12.06 18.12
C PHE A 203 13.54 11.03 19.15
N PHE A 204 12.73 10.00 19.46
CA PHE A 204 13.12 8.88 20.32
C PHE A 204 14.25 8.06 19.69
N LEU A 205 14.27 7.96 18.37
CA LEU A 205 15.28 7.19 17.62
C LEU A 205 16.53 8.03 17.28
N GLY A 206 16.52 9.33 17.57
CA GLY A 206 17.57 10.26 17.16
C GLY A 206 17.63 10.45 15.65
N LEU A 207 16.51 10.23 14.95
CA LEU A 207 16.39 10.47 13.51
C LEU A 207 16.17 11.97 13.25
N PRO A 208 16.63 12.49 12.10
CA PRO A 208 16.44 13.89 11.75
C PRO A 208 14.96 14.23 11.67
N LEU A 209 14.59 15.38 12.23
CA LEU A 209 13.25 15.94 12.12
C LEU A 209 13.26 16.86 10.90
N SER A 210 12.44 16.56 9.91
CA SER A 210 12.40 17.36 8.69
C SER A 210 11.73 18.71 8.94
N GLY A 211 12.54 19.78 8.92
CA GLY A 211 12.15 21.10 8.41
C GLY A 211 11.14 21.92 9.20
N GLN A 212 11.45 22.29 10.45
CA GLN A 212 10.93 23.50 11.13
C GLN A 212 11.60 23.70 12.50
N GLU A 213 12.12 24.90 12.79
CA GLU A 213 12.76 25.26 14.08
C GLU A 213 11.83 25.01 15.30
N ILE A 214 10.53 25.19 15.13
CA ILE A 214 9.49 24.94 16.14
C ILE A 214 9.48 23.48 16.61
N LEU A 215 9.78 22.53 15.72
CA LEU A 215 9.89 21.12 16.09
C LEU A 215 11.06 20.91 17.04
N GLU A 216 12.23 21.47 16.73
CA GLU A 216 13.40 21.28 17.57
C GLU A 216 13.19 21.81 18.98
N GLU A 217 12.54 22.97 19.13
CA GLU A 217 12.18 23.52 20.44
C GLU A 217 11.19 22.62 21.19
N PHE A 218 10.12 22.18 20.52
CA PHE A 218 9.14 21.26 21.09
C PHE A 218 9.79 19.95 21.59
N TYR A 219 10.61 19.33 20.74
CA TYR A 219 11.25 18.06 21.06
C TYR A 219 12.36 18.19 22.12
N LYS A 220 13.07 19.34 22.19
CA LYS A 220 14.00 19.62 23.30
C LYS A 220 13.28 19.63 24.67
N GLY A 221 12.00 20.01 24.70
CA GLY A 221 11.15 19.93 25.89
C GLY A 221 10.65 18.52 26.23
N LEU A 222 10.97 17.50 25.42
CA LEU A 222 10.73 16.10 25.77
C LEU A 222 11.96 15.56 26.50
N ASN A 223 11.78 15.11 27.74
CA ASN A 223 12.83 14.63 28.64
C ASN A 223 13.37 13.24 28.24
N ILE A 224 13.82 13.08 26.99
CA ILE A 224 14.40 11.83 26.48
C ILE A 224 15.92 11.92 26.55
N THR A 225 16.51 11.06 27.36
CA THR A 225 17.96 11.05 27.58
C THR A 225 18.72 10.48 26.36
N PRO A 226 20.01 10.84 26.18
CA PRO A 226 20.83 10.26 25.12
C PRO A 226 20.91 8.73 25.18
N ASP A 227 20.96 8.16 26.39
CA ASP A 227 20.99 6.70 26.59
C ASP A 227 19.70 6.02 26.15
N GLN A 228 18.55 6.65 26.43
CA GLN A 228 17.26 6.18 25.93
C GLN A 228 17.21 6.23 24.41
N LYS A 229 17.68 7.32 23.78
CA LYS A 229 17.75 7.41 22.31
C LYS A 229 18.62 6.31 21.71
N LYS A 230 19.78 6.06 22.31
CA LYS A 230 20.70 4.98 21.94
C LYS A 230 20.03 3.61 22.07
N TYR A 231 19.26 3.39 23.14
CA TYR A 231 18.49 2.18 23.35
C TYR A 231 17.46 1.96 22.25
N PHE A 232 16.57 2.94 21.99
CA PHE A 232 15.54 2.83 20.95
C PHE A 232 16.18 2.55 19.59
N LYS A 233 17.20 3.34 19.21
CA LYS A 233 17.92 3.13 17.96
C LYS A 233 18.46 1.70 17.86
N LYS A 234 19.17 1.22 18.89
CA LYS A 234 19.72 -0.13 18.91
C LYS A 234 18.65 -1.22 18.81
N ALA A 235 17.56 -1.11 19.58
CA ALA A 235 16.48 -2.10 19.58
C ALA A 235 15.84 -2.25 18.19
N PHE A 236 15.56 -1.13 17.52
CA PHE A 236 14.99 -1.11 16.18
C PHE A 236 15.93 -1.71 15.12
N HIS A 237 17.22 -1.34 15.14
CA HIS A 237 18.17 -1.86 14.16
C HIS A 237 18.39 -3.36 14.34
N VAL A 238 18.58 -3.82 15.59
CA VAL A 238 18.76 -5.25 15.88
C VAL A 238 17.54 -6.08 15.45
N TYR A 239 16.33 -5.57 15.69
CA TYR A 239 15.11 -6.25 15.23
C TYR A 239 14.95 -6.22 13.70
N TYR A 240 15.28 -5.09 13.06
CA TYR A 240 15.28 -4.98 11.60
C TYR A 240 16.24 -5.99 10.97
N ASP A 241 17.48 -6.09 11.46
CA ASP A 241 18.48 -7.01 10.94
C ASP A 241 17.97 -8.47 11.03
N ALA A 242 17.42 -8.86 12.19
CA ALA A 242 16.84 -10.19 12.37
C ALA A 242 15.61 -10.45 11.46
N ALA A 243 14.74 -9.46 11.25
CA ALA A 243 13.60 -9.57 10.36
C ALA A 243 14.03 -9.64 8.88
N ALA A 244 15.11 -8.94 8.51
CA ALA A 244 15.71 -8.99 7.18
C ALA A 244 16.39 -10.34 6.91
N GLU A 245 17.07 -10.93 7.90
CA GLU A 245 17.59 -12.30 7.83
C GLU A 245 16.46 -13.33 7.64
N LEU A 246 15.37 -13.19 8.40
CA LEU A 246 14.18 -14.04 8.22
C LEU A 246 13.61 -13.90 6.79
N LEU A 247 13.48 -12.67 6.30
CA LEU A 247 13.01 -12.39 4.94
C LEU A 247 13.90 -13.03 3.86
N GLN A 248 15.23 -13.00 4.03
CA GLN A 248 16.16 -13.69 3.15
C GLN A 248 15.97 -15.20 3.17
N SER A 249 15.73 -15.77 4.35
CA SER A 249 15.45 -17.21 4.49
C SER A 249 14.13 -17.62 3.84
N GLU A 250 13.05 -16.83 4.01
CA GLU A 250 11.76 -17.08 3.37
C GLU A 250 11.85 -16.93 1.84
N HIS A 251 12.60 -15.93 1.35
CA HIS A 251 12.86 -15.77 -0.09
C HIS A 251 13.56 -17.00 -0.66
N THR A 252 14.61 -17.48 0.00
CA THR A 252 15.36 -18.66 -0.44
C THR A 252 14.45 -19.90 -0.49
N SER A 253 13.61 -20.09 0.54
CA SER A 253 12.62 -21.17 0.60
C SER A 253 11.58 -21.07 -0.52
N LEU A 254 11.07 -19.85 -0.77
CA LEU A 254 10.11 -19.59 -1.84
C LEU A 254 10.71 -19.92 -3.21
N ARG A 255 11.96 -19.52 -3.46
CA ARG A 255 12.67 -19.83 -4.72
C ARG A 255 12.90 -21.32 -4.89
N GLN A 256 13.28 -22.02 -3.83
CA GLN A 256 13.42 -23.48 -3.87
C GLN A 256 12.09 -24.15 -4.24
N MET A 257 10.99 -23.73 -3.61
CA MET A 257 9.65 -24.23 -3.91
C MET A 257 9.22 -23.95 -5.36
N GLU A 258 9.53 -22.77 -5.90
CA GLU A 258 9.27 -22.42 -7.30
C GLU A 258 10.04 -23.34 -8.27
N HIS A 259 11.31 -23.61 -7.97
CA HIS A 259 12.14 -24.50 -8.78
C HIS A 259 11.66 -25.96 -8.74
N GLU A 260 11.27 -26.45 -7.56
CA GLU A 260 10.67 -27.78 -7.40
C GLU A 260 9.32 -27.89 -8.12
N ASN A 261 8.46 -26.88 -7.99
CA ASN A 261 7.18 -26.83 -8.70
C ASN A 261 7.38 -26.79 -10.22
N SER A 262 8.36 -26.04 -10.73
CA SER A 262 8.68 -26.01 -12.15
C SER A 262 9.11 -27.39 -12.67
N LYS A 263 9.94 -28.13 -11.92
CA LYS A 263 10.31 -29.52 -12.26
C LYS A 263 9.10 -30.44 -12.32
N ILE A 264 8.21 -30.36 -11.33
CA ILE A 264 6.99 -31.19 -11.29
C ILE A 264 6.10 -30.88 -12.48
N LEU A 265 5.91 -29.59 -12.78
CA LEU A 265 5.11 -29.15 -13.92
C LEU A 265 5.70 -29.64 -15.25
N ASN A 266 7.02 -29.60 -15.41
CA ASN A 266 7.69 -30.08 -16.62
C ASN A 266 7.56 -31.60 -16.79
N VAL A 267 7.60 -32.38 -15.70
CA VAL A 267 7.54 -33.85 -15.76
C VAL A 267 6.11 -34.38 -15.83
N LYS A 268 5.17 -33.77 -15.11
CA LYS A 268 3.79 -34.28 -14.96
C LYS A 268 2.74 -33.47 -15.72
N GLY A 269 3.07 -32.27 -16.19
CA GLY A 269 2.14 -31.36 -16.85
C GLY A 269 1.20 -30.60 -15.90
N GLU A 270 1.13 -30.98 -14.62
CA GLU A 270 0.24 -30.38 -13.62
C GLU A 270 0.88 -30.33 -12.22
N LEU A 271 0.42 -29.39 -11.40
CA LEU A 271 0.73 -29.29 -9.96
C LEU A 271 -0.46 -29.81 -9.15
N SER A 272 -0.19 -30.47 -8.02
CA SER A 272 -1.26 -30.88 -7.12
C SER A 272 -1.84 -29.67 -6.37
N GLU A 273 -3.09 -29.80 -5.92
CA GLU A 273 -3.74 -28.76 -5.13
C GLU A 273 -2.98 -28.47 -3.81
N GLU A 274 -2.38 -29.50 -3.21
CA GLU A 274 -1.57 -29.37 -1.99
C GLU A 274 -0.29 -28.55 -2.22
N THR A 275 0.45 -28.80 -3.31
CA THR A 275 1.67 -28.01 -3.61
C THR A 275 1.33 -26.58 -4.01
N ALA A 276 0.25 -26.38 -4.77
CA ALA A 276 -0.23 -25.05 -5.14
C ALA A 276 -0.65 -24.23 -3.91
N THR A 277 -1.39 -24.83 -2.97
CA THR A 277 -1.82 -24.16 -1.73
C THR A 277 -0.66 -23.88 -0.78
N ALA A 278 0.31 -24.80 -0.66
CA ALA A 278 1.52 -24.59 0.14
C ALA A 278 2.37 -23.43 -0.41
N TYR A 279 2.58 -23.39 -1.73
CA TYR A 279 3.28 -22.28 -2.40
C TYR A 279 2.56 -20.95 -2.17
N GLU A 280 1.25 -20.89 -2.37
CA GLU A 280 0.49 -19.64 -2.22
C GLU A 280 0.49 -19.15 -0.77
N LYS A 281 0.50 -20.06 0.20
CA LYS A 281 0.66 -19.72 1.62
C LYS A 281 2.04 -19.12 1.90
N LEU A 282 3.11 -19.74 1.43
CA LEU A 282 4.49 -19.26 1.62
C LEU A 282 4.71 -17.91 0.92
N ARG A 283 4.24 -17.77 -0.32
CA ARG A 283 4.28 -16.53 -1.09
C ARG A 283 3.57 -15.40 -0.36
N LYS A 284 2.37 -15.65 0.17
CA LYS A 284 1.65 -14.65 0.99
C LYS A 284 2.44 -14.29 2.24
N SER A 285 3.02 -15.26 2.96
CA SER A 285 3.87 -14.97 4.13
C SER A 285 5.01 -14.01 3.76
N TYR A 286 5.76 -14.38 2.71
CA TYR A 286 6.87 -13.58 2.18
C TYR A 286 6.43 -12.17 1.79
N ASP A 287 5.34 -12.01 1.03
CA ASP A 287 4.85 -10.70 0.61
C ASP A 287 4.48 -9.81 1.81
N HIS A 288 3.90 -10.38 2.86
CA HIS A 288 3.56 -9.63 4.08
C HIS A 288 4.81 -9.24 4.86
N LEU A 289 5.76 -10.18 5.02
CA LEU A 289 7.03 -9.91 5.69
C LEU A 289 7.84 -8.84 4.94
N TYR A 290 7.97 -8.97 3.61
CA TYR A 290 8.65 -8.01 2.75
C TYR A 290 8.07 -6.60 2.89
N ARG A 291 6.74 -6.46 2.85
CA ARG A 291 6.07 -5.17 3.08
C ARG A 291 6.34 -4.62 4.48
N GLY A 292 6.30 -5.47 5.50
CA GLY A 292 6.55 -5.08 6.89
C GLY A 292 7.99 -4.59 7.12
N VAL A 293 8.98 -5.35 6.63
CA VAL A 293 10.41 -5.01 6.73
C VAL A 293 10.72 -3.75 5.92
N SER A 294 10.17 -3.62 4.71
CA SER A 294 10.34 -2.43 3.88
C SER A 294 9.74 -1.18 4.52
N ALA A 295 8.54 -1.29 5.09
CA ALA A 295 7.90 -0.19 5.81
C ALA A 295 8.67 0.24 7.06
N LEU A 296 9.33 -0.72 7.74
CA LEU A 296 10.19 -0.42 8.88
C LEU A 296 11.49 0.24 8.43
N ALA A 297 12.12 -0.24 7.35
CA ALA A 297 13.30 0.40 6.75
C ALA A 297 13.02 1.86 6.40
N GLU A 298 11.92 2.12 5.67
CA GLU A 298 11.50 3.47 5.31
C GLU A 298 11.27 4.35 6.54
N ALA A 299 10.62 3.82 7.58
CA ALA A 299 10.38 4.55 8.82
C ALA A 299 11.67 4.89 9.59
N LEU A 300 12.74 4.13 9.36
CA LEU A 300 14.08 4.33 9.92
C LEU A 300 15.01 5.17 9.00
N ASP A 301 14.49 5.70 7.89
CA ASP A 301 15.26 6.37 6.82
C ASP A 301 16.36 5.47 6.20
N MET A 302 16.12 4.16 6.18
CA MET A 302 16.97 3.16 5.54
C MET A 302 16.39 2.75 4.19
N GLN A 303 17.23 2.28 3.29
CA GLN A 303 16.75 1.67 2.06
C GLN A 303 16.12 0.30 2.36
N PRO A 304 14.97 -0.04 1.75
CA PRO A 304 14.41 -1.39 1.82
C PRO A 304 15.41 -2.45 1.36
N PRO A 305 15.32 -3.69 1.88
CA PRO A 305 16.20 -4.78 1.47
C PRO A 305 15.99 -5.10 -0.02
N VAL A 306 17.10 -5.17 -0.76
CA VAL A 306 17.11 -5.65 -2.14
C VAL A 306 17.24 -7.16 -2.12
N MET A 307 16.30 -7.84 -2.76
CA MET A 307 16.29 -9.30 -2.85
C MET A 307 17.00 -9.71 -4.15
N PRO A 308 17.94 -10.68 -4.13
CA PRO A 308 18.57 -11.16 -5.35
C PRO A 308 17.54 -11.66 -6.35
N GLU A 309 17.61 -11.15 -7.58
CA GLU A 309 16.94 -11.72 -8.74
C GLU A 309 17.91 -12.71 -9.39
N ASP A 310 17.51 -13.98 -9.53
CA ASP A 310 18.28 -14.94 -10.32
C ASP A 310 17.86 -14.83 -11.79
N ALA A 311 18.86 -14.91 -12.69
CA ALA A 311 18.72 -15.01 -14.14
C ALA A 311 17.90 -16.25 -14.62
N HIS A 312 17.41 -17.07 -13.68
CA HIS A 312 16.65 -18.29 -13.91
C HIS A 312 15.25 -18.25 -13.30
N THR A 313 14.76 -17.07 -12.88
CA THR A 313 13.33 -16.92 -12.61
C THR A 313 12.58 -16.98 -13.92
N THR A 314 12.25 -18.19 -14.34
CA THR A 314 11.06 -18.49 -15.13
C THR A 314 9.88 -18.01 -14.31
N ARG A 315 9.64 -16.71 -14.34
CA ARG A 315 8.38 -16.10 -13.97
C ARG A 315 7.36 -16.79 -14.86
N VAL A 316 6.62 -17.75 -14.31
CA VAL A 316 5.38 -18.26 -14.92
C VAL A 316 4.34 -17.15 -14.77
N THR A 317 4.63 -16.01 -15.39
CA THR A 317 3.69 -14.99 -15.82
C THR A 317 4.25 -14.55 -17.16
N THR A 318 3.55 -14.98 -18.22
CA THR A 318 3.53 -14.36 -19.54
C THR A 318 4.33 -13.05 -19.68
N GLY A 319 5.40 -13.11 -20.48
CA GLY A 319 5.92 -11.97 -21.26
C GLY A 319 7.00 -11.09 -20.63
N GLU A 320 8.19 -11.18 -21.24
CA GLU A 320 9.09 -10.10 -21.70
C GLU A 320 10.15 -9.47 -20.76
N ASP A 321 11.39 -9.68 -21.23
CA ASP A 321 12.56 -8.80 -21.34
C ASP A 321 13.45 -8.47 -20.12
N ALA A 322 14.45 -9.33 -19.97
CA ALA A 322 15.76 -8.98 -19.42
C ALA A 322 16.48 -7.98 -20.34
N SER A 323 16.89 -6.85 -19.78
CA SER A 323 17.91 -5.99 -20.39
C SER A 323 19.04 -5.80 -19.38
N SER A 324 20.16 -6.49 -19.62
CA SER A 324 21.44 -6.15 -18.99
C SER A 324 22.11 -5.01 -19.75
N PRO A 325 22.77 -4.04 -19.07
CA PRO A 325 23.54 -3.00 -19.73
C PRO A 325 24.98 -3.45 -19.99
N GLY A 326 25.42 -3.42 -21.24
CA GLY A 326 26.82 -3.60 -21.61
C GLY A 326 27.62 -2.30 -21.49
N THR A 327 28.85 -2.36 -21.00
CA THR A 327 30.06 -2.48 -21.85
C THR A 327 31.33 -2.12 -21.10
N GLY A 328 32.38 -2.92 -21.34
CA GLY A 328 33.75 -2.57 -20.99
C GLY A 328 34.77 -3.70 -21.21
N LYS A 329 35.15 -3.90 -22.48
CA LYS A 329 36.50 -4.33 -22.97
C LYS A 329 36.62 -5.73 -23.60
N ASP A 330 37.13 -5.71 -24.82
CA ASP A 330 37.25 -6.80 -25.80
C ASP A 330 38.09 -8.01 -25.35
N SER A 331 37.61 -9.22 -25.66
CA SER A 331 38.47 -10.35 -26.04
C SER A 331 37.63 -11.39 -26.81
N SER A 332 38.08 -11.69 -28.02
CA SER A 332 37.48 -12.61 -28.99
C SER A 332 37.35 -14.04 -28.48
N THR A 333 36.15 -14.44 -28.09
CA THR A 333 35.68 -15.83 -28.16
C THR A 333 34.25 -15.74 -28.67
N LEU A 334 33.95 -16.33 -29.83
CA LEU A 334 32.59 -16.39 -30.35
C LEU A 334 31.78 -17.21 -29.34
N GLU A 335 30.96 -16.51 -28.55
CA GLU A 335 30.05 -17.11 -27.58
C GLU A 335 29.13 -18.07 -28.35
N ALA A 336 29.07 -19.32 -27.91
CA ALA A 336 28.23 -20.31 -28.55
C ALA A 336 26.77 -19.84 -28.47
N ILE A 337 26.22 -19.42 -29.61
CA ILE A 337 24.86 -18.87 -29.75
C ILE A 337 23.78 -19.86 -29.29
N TRP A 338 24.12 -21.14 -29.17
CA TRP A 338 23.20 -22.22 -28.83
C TRP A 338 23.75 -23.03 -27.65
N ASP A 339 22.87 -23.30 -26.69
CA ASP A 339 23.20 -24.01 -25.43
C ASP A 339 23.64 -25.48 -25.66
N ASP A 340 23.16 -26.12 -26.73
CA ASP A 340 23.53 -27.48 -27.15
C ASP A 340 23.27 -27.70 -28.65
N GLU A 341 23.86 -28.77 -29.22
CA GLU A 341 23.80 -29.07 -30.65
C GLU A 341 22.42 -29.56 -31.12
N ASP A 342 21.60 -30.15 -30.23
CA ASP A 342 20.24 -30.58 -30.56
C ASP A 342 19.32 -29.35 -30.69
N THR A 343 19.49 -28.35 -29.82
CA THR A 343 18.82 -27.05 -29.91
C THR A 343 19.22 -26.31 -31.18
N ARG A 344 20.52 -26.29 -31.54
CA ARG A 344 20.99 -25.74 -32.83
C ARG A 344 20.32 -26.47 -34.00
N ALA A 345 20.32 -27.80 -34.01
CA ALA A 345 19.74 -28.59 -35.08
C ALA A 345 18.22 -28.40 -35.22
N PHE A 346 17.49 -28.15 -34.14
CA PHE A 346 16.06 -27.83 -34.21
C PHE A 346 15.76 -26.55 -34.98
N TYR A 347 16.61 -25.51 -34.83
CA TYR A 347 16.44 -24.23 -35.51
C TYR A 347 17.14 -24.15 -36.88
N GLU A 348 18.21 -24.91 -37.08
CA GLU A 348 18.98 -24.89 -38.34
C GLU A 348 18.55 -26.00 -39.32
N CYS A 349 18.02 -27.12 -38.83
CA CYS A 349 17.56 -28.24 -39.65
C CYS A 349 16.04 -28.18 -39.83
N LEU A 350 15.60 -27.17 -40.59
CA LEU A 350 14.19 -26.95 -40.87
C LEU A 350 13.62 -28.10 -41.74
N PRO A 351 12.47 -28.70 -41.37
CA PRO A 351 11.82 -29.73 -42.19
C PRO A 351 11.45 -29.18 -43.57
N ASP A 352 11.55 -30.01 -44.61
CA ASP A 352 11.09 -29.63 -45.96
C ASP A 352 9.57 -29.38 -45.91
N LEU A 353 9.18 -28.10 -46.02
CA LEU A 353 7.79 -27.67 -45.95
C LEU A 353 6.93 -28.29 -47.06
N ARG A 354 7.54 -28.78 -48.15
CA ARG A 354 6.85 -29.51 -49.23
C ARG A 354 6.35 -30.89 -48.80
N ALA A 355 6.89 -31.46 -47.72
CA ALA A 355 6.45 -32.74 -47.18
C ALA A 355 5.27 -32.61 -46.19
N PHE A 356 5.04 -31.42 -45.64
CA PHE A 356 4.07 -31.20 -44.55
C PHE A 356 2.98 -30.17 -44.88
N VAL A 357 3.15 -29.37 -45.94
CA VAL A 357 2.21 -28.32 -46.33
C VAL A 357 1.82 -28.51 -47.81
N PRO A 358 0.51 -28.54 -48.13
CA PRO A 358 0.04 -28.61 -49.52
C PRO A 358 0.61 -27.48 -50.37
N ALA A 359 1.09 -27.79 -51.58
CA ALA A 359 1.77 -26.85 -52.47
C ALA A 359 0.99 -25.55 -52.75
N VAL A 360 -0.34 -25.60 -52.69
CA VAL A 360 -1.25 -24.46 -52.87
C VAL A 360 -1.04 -23.35 -51.83
N LEU A 361 -0.57 -23.68 -50.61
CA LEU A 361 -0.31 -22.70 -49.55
C LEU A 361 1.07 -22.06 -49.62
N LEU A 362 2.00 -22.61 -50.42
CA LEU A 362 3.36 -22.09 -50.60
C LEU A 362 3.46 -21.03 -51.71
N GLY A 363 2.34 -20.63 -52.33
CA GLY A 363 2.31 -19.52 -53.27
C GLY A 363 3.04 -19.78 -54.59
N GLU A 364 3.37 -21.03 -54.91
CA GLU A 364 3.88 -21.42 -56.22
C GLU A 364 2.73 -21.30 -57.23
N SER A 365 2.68 -20.19 -57.96
CA SER A 365 1.87 -20.08 -59.17
C SER A 365 2.40 -21.08 -60.18
N GLU A 366 1.61 -22.08 -60.56
CA GLU A 366 1.91 -22.90 -61.73
C GLU A 366 2.03 -21.99 -62.96
N SER A 367 3.27 -21.75 -63.40
CA SER A 367 3.53 -21.24 -64.75
C SER A 367 3.18 -22.36 -65.73
N LYS A 368 1.97 -22.25 -66.27
CA LYS A 368 1.37 -23.07 -67.33
C LYS A 368 2.38 -23.69 -68.30
N VAL A 369 2.29 -25.02 -68.46
CA VAL A 369 2.41 -25.65 -69.79
C VAL A 369 1.01 -26.12 -70.20
N ASN A 370 0.39 -25.26 -71.00
CA ASN A 370 -0.52 -25.49 -72.13
C ASN A 370 -1.74 -26.45 -72.06
N ASP A 371 -2.86 -25.86 -72.49
CA ASP A 371 -4.03 -26.36 -73.24
C ASP A 371 -5.24 -27.04 -72.55
N GLN A 372 -6.36 -26.30 -72.63
CA GLN A 372 -7.75 -26.71 -72.97
C GLN A 372 -8.47 -27.69 -72.02
N SER A 373 -9.73 -27.49 -71.60
CA SER A 373 -10.79 -26.58 -72.02
C SER A 373 -11.97 -26.67 -71.03
N ALA A 374 -12.76 -25.58 -70.98
CA ALA A 374 -14.24 -25.56 -71.03
C ALA A 374 -15.07 -26.35 -69.98
N LYS A 375 -16.19 -25.88 -69.44
CA LYS A 375 -17.11 -24.76 -69.73
C LYS A 375 -18.18 -24.80 -68.61
N THR A 376 -18.59 -23.67 -68.01
CA THR A 376 -19.88 -22.97 -68.28
C THR A 376 -21.04 -23.55 -67.46
N HIS A 377 -21.93 -22.79 -66.80
CA HIS A 377 -22.75 -21.64 -67.24
C HIS A 377 -23.35 -20.97 -65.99
N GLU A 378 -23.26 -19.66 -65.83
CA GLU A 378 -24.33 -18.64 -66.02
C GLU A 378 -25.56 -18.81 -65.11
N GLN A 379 -25.84 -17.88 -64.16
CA GLN A 379 -26.56 -16.59 -64.30
C GLN A 379 -28.08 -16.76 -64.61
N PRO A 380 -28.96 -15.73 -64.47
CA PRO A 380 -28.87 -14.43 -63.78
C PRO A 380 -30.22 -13.98 -63.12
N SER A 381 -30.29 -12.69 -62.76
CA SER A 381 -31.43 -11.74 -62.89
C SER A 381 -32.40 -11.64 -61.70
N ASP A 382 -32.93 -10.47 -61.29
CA ASP A 382 -32.76 -9.09 -61.80
C ASP A 382 -33.27 -8.03 -60.79
N LEU A 383 -32.56 -6.88 -60.79
CA LEU A 383 -33.00 -5.45 -60.83
C LEU A 383 -33.95 -4.83 -59.75
N THR A 384 -33.41 -3.92 -58.91
CA THR A 384 -33.52 -2.40 -58.89
C THR A 384 -34.83 -1.85 -58.29
N THR A 385 -34.91 -0.79 -57.45
CA THR A 385 -34.29 0.56 -57.51
C THR A 385 -34.60 1.35 -56.21
N GLU A 386 -33.64 2.17 -55.75
CA GLU A 386 -33.67 3.47 -55.02
C GLU A 386 -34.66 3.80 -53.87
N SER A 387 -34.14 4.30 -52.74
CA SER A 387 -34.19 5.75 -52.35
C SER A 387 -33.72 6.02 -50.90
N ASP A 388 -33.12 7.21 -50.73
CA ASP A 388 -32.59 7.89 -49.53
C ASP A 388 -33.30 7.70 -48.18
N GLN A 389 -32.54 7.65 -47.08
CA GLN A 389 -32.48 8.71 -46.05
C GLN A 389 -31.72 8.29 -44.77
N GLN A 390 -30.90 9.24 -44.31
CA GLN A 390 -30.69 9.67 -42.91
C GLN A 390 -30.14 8.70 -41.84
N ILE A 391 -29.08 9.23 -41.23
CA ILE A 391 -28.57 9.00 -39.89
C ILE A 391 -29.70 8.73 -38.90
N VAL A 392 -29.71 7.52 -38.34
CA VAL A 392 -30.39 7.20 -37.08
C VAL A 392 -29.37 6.53 -36.18
N THR A 393 -29.04 7.23 -35.09
CA THR A 393 -28.45 6.67 -33.88
C THR A 393 -29.22 5.44 -33.43
N GLN A 394 -28.53 4.30 -33.36
CA GLN A 394 -29.08 3.11 -32.72
C GLN A 394 -28.01 2.49 -31.82
N ASP A 395 -28.22 2.66 -30.51
CA ASP A 395 -27.71 1.78 -29.48
C ASP A 395 -28.09 0.33 -29.85
N ILE A 396 -27.08 -0.51 -30.10
CA ILE A 396 -27.24 -1.96 -30.18
C ILE A 396 -26.27 -2.60 -29.20
N SER A 397 -26.92 -3.20 -28.19
CA SER A 397 -26.54 -4.31 -27.34
C SER A 397 -25.24 -5.07 -27.67
N GLU A 398 -24.52 -5.35 -26.58
CA GLU A 398 -23.44 -6.30 -26.43
C GLU A 398 -23.63 -7.59 -27.25
N VAL A 399 -22.78 -7.74 -28.26
CA VAL A 399 -22.39 -9.04 -28.81
C VAL A 399 -20.88 -9.13 -28.65
N SER A 400 -20.42 -10.18 -27.98
CA SER A 400 -19.02 -10.44 -27.63
C SER A 400 -18.17 -10.74 -28.86
N ALA A 401 -17.80 -9.71 -29.62
CA ALA A 401 -16.71 -9.80 -30.58
C ALA A 401 -15.38 -9.89 -29.79
N VAL A 402 -14.61 -10.96 -30.02
CA VAL A 402 -13.27 -11.12 -29.46
C VAL A 402 -12.42 -9.93 -29.92
N ARG A 403 -12.02 -9.08 -28.97
CA ARG A 403 -11.23 -7.88 -29.29
C ARG A 403 -9.85 -8.32 -29.78
N PRO A 404 -9.32 -7.73 -30.87
CA PRO A 404 -7.96 -8.02 -31.32
C PRO A 404 -6.93 -7.85 -30.20
N PRO A 405 -5.83 -8.62 -30.17
CA PRO A 405 -4.81 -8.56 -29.12
C PRO A 405 -4.29 -7.14 -28.86
N LEU A 406 -4.08 -6.37 -29.94
CA LEU A 406 -3.64 -4.97 -29.88
C LEU A 406 -4.63 -4.08 -29.10
N HIS A 407 -5.94 -4.25 -29.31
CA HIS A 407 -6.97 -3.50 -28.58
C HIS A 407 -7.05 -3.90 -27.10
N GLN A 408 -6.83 -5.18 -26.78
CA GLN A 408 -6.77 -5.64 -25.39
C GLN A 408 -5.55 -5.06 -24.67
N TYR A 409 -4.40 -5.04 -25.34
CA TYR A 409 -3.17 -4.46 -24.83
C TYR A 409 -3.31 -2.96 -24.53
N ILE A 410 -3.84 -2.18 -25.47
CA ILE A 410 -4.09 -0.75 -25.29
C ILE A 410 -5.02 -0.49 -24.09
N ARG A 411 -6.06 -1.30 -23.91
CA ARG A 411 -6.96 -1.18 -22.75
C ARG A 411 -6.28 -1.54 -21.45
N LYS A 412 -5.44 -2.57 -21.44
CA LYS A 412 -4.67 -2.95 -20.26
C LYS A 412 -3.76 -1.79 -19.83
N LEU A 413 -3.02 -1.21 -20.77
CA LEU A 413 -2.16 -0.06 -20.52
C LEU A 413 -2.93 1.14 -19.93
N LEU A 414 -4.07 1.51 -20.52
CA LEU A 414 -4.79 2.73 -20.13
C LEU A 414 -5.71 2.58 -18.91
N PHE A 415 -6.32 1.41 -18.71
CA PHE A 415 -7.36 1.23 -17.70
C PHE A 415 -6.98 0.29 -16.55
N SER A 416 -5.96 -0.56 -16.73
CA SER A 416 -5.48 -1.47 -15.68
C SER A 416 -4.14 -1.02 -15.11
N ASP A 417 -3.17 -0.77 -15.98
CA ASP A 417 -1.77 -0.57 -15.58
C ASP A 417 -1.45 0.90 -15.28
N LEU A 418 -2.28 1.85 -15.73
CA LEU A 418 -2.04 3.28 -15.56
C LEU A 418 -2.23 3.75 -14.11
N ASP A 419 -1.13 4.14 -13.47
CA ASP A 419 -1.10 4.81 -12.18
C ASP A 419 0.03 5.86 -12.14
N LYS A 420 0.23 6.50 -10.97
CA LYS A 420 1.22 7.57 -10.81
C LYS A 420 2.67 7.09 -11.00
N SER A 421 2.95 5.81 -10.72
CA SER A 421 4.28 5.22 -10.82
C SER A 421 4.55 4.62 -12.21
N SER A 422 3.51 4.21 -12.93
CA SER A 422 3.63 3.56 -14.24
C SER A 422 3.47 4.51 -15.43
N ILE A 423 3.08 5.77 -15.23
CA ILE A 423 2.78 6.73 -16.31
C ILE A 423 3.89 6.86 -17.36
N GLU A 424 5.16 6.92 -16.94
CA GLU A 424 6.30 7.00 -17.87
C GLU A 424 6.54 5.70 -18.64
N HIS A 425 6.25 4.56 -18.01
CA HIS A 425 6.31 3.25 -18.65
C HIS A 425 5.18 3.12 -19.68
N VAL A 426 3.95 3.43 -19.30
CA VAL A 426 2.78 3.41 -20.18
C VAL A 426 2.97 4.35 -21.37
N LEU A 427 3.47 5.57 -21.16
CA LEU A 427 3.78 6.49 -22.24
C LEU A 427 4.81 5.92 -23.23
N ARG A 428 5.87 5.27 -22.71
CA ARG A 428 6.87 4.60 -23.56
C ARG A 428 6.26 3.46 -24.38
N GLN A 429 5.34 2.69 -23.81
CA GLN A 429 4.65 1.61 -24.54
C GLN A 429 3.70 2.17 -25.61
N LEU A 430 2.93 3.21 -25.29
CA LEU A 430 2.03 3.85 -26.25
C LEU A 430 2.79 4.41 -27.46
N ARG A 431 4.00 4.94 -27.26
CA ARG A 431 4.86 5.40 -28.35
C ARG A 431 5.37 4.30 -29.27
N LYS A 432 5.44 3.05 -28.81
CA LYS A 432 5.94 1.89 -29.57
C LYS A 432 4.85 1.17 -30.37
N LEU A 433 3.59 1.59 -30.25
CA LEU A 433 2.48 0.94 -30.95
C LEU A 433 2.54 1.18 -32.47
N PRO A 434 1.98 0.27 -33.29
CA PRO A 434 1.79 0.50 -34.71
C PRO A 434 0.66 1.53 -34.93
N TRP A 435 1.01 2.82 -34.86
CA TRP A 435 0.05 3.94 -34.86
C TRP A 435 -0.91 3.96 -36.06
N SER A 436 -0.42 3.62 -37.25
CA SER A 436 -1.24 3.50 -38.47
C SER A 436 -2.41 2.54 -38.34
N GLU A 437 -2.33 1.56 -37.43
CA GLU A 437 -3.36 0.54 -37.22
C GLU A 437 -4.22 0.80 -35.97
N CYS A 438 -3.68 1.48 -34.95
CA CYS A 438 -4.35 1.63 -33.66
C CYS A 438 -4.84 3.04 -33.31
N GLU A 439 -4.46 4.07 -34.06
CA GLU A 439 -4.80 5.47 -33.76
C GLU A 439 -6.30 5.71 -33.54
N PRO A 440 -7.23 5.23 -34.40
CA PRO A 440 -8.67 5.44 -34.18
C PRO A 440 -9.20 4.77 -32.90
N TYR A 441 -8.62 3.62 -32.54
CA TYR A 441 -9.00 2.90 -31.34
C TYR A 441 -8.44 3.54 -30.07
N LEU A 442 -7.21 4.05 -30.15
CA LEU A 442 -6.58 4.76 -29.06
C LEU A 442 -7.35 6.05 -28.76
N LEU A 443 -7.74 6.80 -29.80
CA LEU A 443 -8.62 7.98 -29.67
C LEU A 443 -9.93 7.61 -28.96
N LYS A 444 -10.60 6.53 -29.38
CA LYS A 444 -11.82 6.03 -28.73
C LYS A 444 -11.61 5.65 -27.25
N CYS A 445 -10.42 5.18 -26.86
CA CYS A 445 -10.10 4.89 -25.46
C CYS A 445 -9.85 6.18 -24.66
N PHE A 446 -9.12 7.14 -25.23
CA PHE A 446 -8.88 8.46 -24.64
C PHE A 446 -10.15 9.32 -24.56
N MET A 447 -11.17 9.06 -25.37
CA MET A 447 -12.51 9.69 -25.24
C MET A 447 -13.40 9.01 -24.21
N LYS A 448 -13.14 7.74 -23.89
CA LYS A 448 -13.90 6.94 -22.92
C LYS A 448 -13.19 6.83 -21.57
N VAL A 449 -12.48 7.89 -21.15
CA VAL A 449 -11.74 7.97 -19.86
C VAL A 449 -12.64 7.66 -18.67
N HIS A 450 -13.93 8.02 -18.74
CA HIS A 450 -14.93 7.73 -17.71
C HIS A 450 -15.18 6.22 -17.49
N ARG A 451 -14.79 5.35 -18.42
CA ARG A 451 -14.84 3.89 -18.23
C ARG A 451 -13.65 3.34 -17.45
N GLY A 452 -12.66 4.17 -17.13
CA GLY A 452 -11.56 3.88 -16.19
C GLY A 452 -11.87 4.40 -14.78
N LYS A 453 -10.88 4.39 -13.88
CA LYS A 453 -11.05 4.96 -12.54
C LYS A 453 -11.09 6.48 -12.65
N TYR A 454 -12.13 7.12 -12.11
CA TYR A 454 -12.30 8.59 -12.15
C TYR A 454 -11.07 9.35 -11.63
N GLY A 455 -10.39 8.82 -10.61
CA GLY A 455 -9.15 9.38 -10.08
C GLY A 455 -7.95 9.37 -11.03
N GLN A 456 -8.00 8.65 -12.17
CA GLN A 456 -6.89 8.51 -13.14
C GLN A 456 -7.03 9.43 -14.36
N ILE A 457 -8.11 10.24 -14.45
CA ILE A 457 -8.35 11.15 -15.59
C ILE A 457 -7.15 12.11 -15.81
N HIS A 458 -6.57 12.63 -14.73
CA HIS A 458 -5.39 13.51 -14.79
C HIS A 458 -4.15 12.82 -15.37
N LEU A 459 -4.02 11.50 -15.21
CA LEU A 459 -2.92 10.72 -15.79
C LEU A 459 -3.12 10.53 -17.29
N ILE A 460 -4.36 10.31 -17.74
CA ILE A 460 -4.67 10.20 -19.16
C ILE A 460 -4.45 11.55 -19.88
N ALA A 461 -4.78 12.67 -19.23
CA ALA A 461 -4.42 14.00 -19.74
C ALA A 461 -2.90 14.20 -19.82
N SER A 462 -2.15 13.69 -18.84
CA SER A 462 -0.68 13.74 -18.84
C SER A 462 -0.05 12.86 -19.91
N LEU A 463 -0.63 11.68 -20.20
CA LEU A 463 -0.25 10.85 -21.34
C LEU A 463 -0.51 11.57 -22.66
N ASN A 464 -1.67 12.23 -22.81
CA ASN A 464 -1.99 13.01 -24.01
C ASN A 464 -0.98 14.13 -24.23
N ALA A 465 -0.61 14.87 -23.17
CA ALA A 465 0.42 15.89 -23.22
C ALA A 465 1.82 15.33 -23.52
N GLY A 466 2.12 14.10 -23.10
CA GLY A 466 3.38 13.42 -23.43
C GLY A 466 3.47 12.92 -24.87
N LEU A 467 2.32 12.60 -25.47
CA LEU A 467 2.21 12.11 -26.85
C LEU A 467 2.27 13.23 -27.89
N SER A 468 1.95 14.49 -27.52
CA SER A 468 1.96 15.63 -28.46
C SER A 468 3.27 15.76 -29.19
N ARG A 469 4.39 15.64 -28.48
CA ARG A 469 5.76 15.73 -29.03
C ARG A 469 6.09 14.74 -30.15
N TYR A 470 5.27 13.72 -30.37
CA TYR A 470 5.50 12.64 -31.35
C TYR A 470 4.33 12.48 -32.32
N HIS A 471 3.11 12.82 -31.91
CA HIS A 471 1.88 12.69 -32.70
C HIS A 471 1.00 13.93 -32.49
N ASP A 472 1.43 15.07 -33.06
CA ASP A 472 0.75 16.36 -32.88
C ASP A 472 -0.72 16.34 -33.38
N GLU A 473 -0.99 15.74 -34.54
CA GLU A 473 -2.35 15.64 -35.13
C GLU A 473 -3.31 14.80 -34.27
N TYR A 474 -2.78 13.77 -33.60
CA TYR A 474 -3.54 12.92 -32.70
C TYR A 474 -4.00 13.68 -31.45
N VAL A 475 -3.12 14.47 -30.84
CA VAL A 475 -3.45 15.23 -29.61
C VAL A 475 -4.48 16.31 -29.88
N VAL A 476 -4.43 16.94 -31.06
CA VAL A 476 -5.48 17.86 -31.51
C VAL A 476 -6.81 17.12 -31.62
N SER A 477 -6.82 15.93 -32.22
CA SER A 477 -8.02 15.09 -32.37
C SER A 477 -8.60 14.61 -31.02
N VAL A 478 -7.79 14.50 -29.97
CA VAL A 478 -8.26 14.17 -28.60
C VAL A 478 -8.93 15.38 -27.92
N VAL A 479 -8.61 16.61 -28.31
CA VAL A 479 -9.15 17.84 -27.70
C VAL A 479 -10.32 18.41 -28.51
N ASP A 480 -10.29 18.25 -29.82
CA ASP A 480 -11.32 18.73 -30.75
C ASP A 480 -12.44 17.68 -30.82
N GLU A 481 -13.47 17.82 -29.98
CA GLU A 481 -14.69 17.00 -30.06
C GLU A 481 -15.37 17.25 -31.41
N ARG A 482 -15.28 16.30 -32.34
CA ARG A 482 -16.17 16.20 -33.50
C ARG A 482 -17.08 14.98 -33.41
#